data_AF-A0A956B7K9-F1
#
_entry.id   AF-A0A956B7K9-F1
#
_cell.length_a   1.000
_cell.length_b   1.000
_cell.length_c   1.000
_cell.angle_alpha   90.00
_cell.angle_beta   90.00
_cell.angle_gamma   90.00
#
_symmetry.space_group_name_H-M   'P 1'
#
loop_
_entity.id
_entity.type
_entity.pdbx_description
1 polymer ?
#
loop_
_entity_poly.entity_id
_entity_poly.type
_entity_poly.pdbx_seq_one_letter_code
_entity_poly.pdbx_strand_id
1 'polypeptide(L)'
;MRSMNAALAVVAVSAAAALAFIGQPTLQDHLEARGAELSTKLASREIHLDPAELNVLLHDPQSRLQLLDVRSEGEFNLFHIKDAHRITLESLREGPPKPRFDPKALKIFIAQGEREADEAWRLATAAGNRDCYVLAGGIDLWLAVYRDGHINAQPGPAATGQLASFTAALGDRYPYALPDAHAAHERAFKEKAKRLTKAAKPAGGCGG
;
A
#
# COMPACT_ATOMS: atom_id res chain seq x y z
N MET A 1 38.11 -2.09 -36.81
CA MET A 1 36.93 -1.58 -36.06
C MET A 1 35.64 -2.39 -36.27
N ARG A 2 35.28 -2.83 -37.48
CA ARG A 2 34.06 -3.65 -37.71
C ARG A 2 34.05 -5.04 -37.02
N SER A 3 35.20 -5.71 -36.90
CA SER A 3 35.32 -7.05 -36.29
C SER A 3 35.19 -7.06 -34.75
N MET A 4 35.67 -6.02 -34.07
CA MET A 4 35.53 -5.86 -32.62
C MET A 4 34.07 -5.72 -32.18
N ASN A 5 33.27 -4.97 -32.94
CA ASN A 5 31.85 -4.78 -32.63
C ASN A 5 31.05 -6.07 -32.83
N ALA A 6 31.44 -6.91 -33.80
CA ALA A 6 30.83 -8.22 -34.00
C ALA A 6 31.15 -9.20 -32.85
N ALA A 7 32.39 -9.20 -32.36
CA ALA A 7 32.79 -10.02 -31.21
C ALA A 7 32.05 -9.60 -29.92
N LEU A 8 31.95 -8.29 -29.66
CA LEU A 8 31.16 -7.77 -28.54
C LEU A 8 29.67 -8.11 -28.64
N ALA A 9 29.09 -8.03 -29.84
CA ALA A 9 27.69 -8.40 -30.06
C ALA A 9 27.43 -9.89 -29.79
N VAL A 10 28.33 -10.78 -30.25
CA VAL A 10 28.22 -12.23 -30.00
C VAL A 10 28.33 -12.55 -28.52
N VAL A 11 29.24 -11.90 -27.79
CA VAL A 11 29.38 -12.06 -26.32
C VAL A 11 28.14 -11.54 -25.57
N ALA A 12 27.58 -10.41 -25.99
CA ALA A 12 26.38 -9.86 -25.37
C ALA A 12 25.14 -10.75 -25.60
N VAL A 13 24.97 -11.29 -26.81
CA VAL A 13 23.85 -12.18 -27.15
C VAL A 13 23.98 -13.53 -26.43
N SER A 14 25.19 -14.10 -26.34
CA SER A 14 25.40 -15.36 -25.62
C SER A 14 25.22 -15.21 -24.11
N ALA A 15 25.65 -14.08 -23.53
CA ALA A 15 25.38 -13.77 -22.12
C ALA A 15 23.87 -13.57 -21.84
N ALA A 16 23.15 -12.87 -22.71
CA ALA A 16 21.71 -12.70 -22.59
C ALA A 16 20.95 -14.04 -22.74
N ALA A 17 21.37 -14.89 -23.67
CA ALA A 17 20.81 -16.23 -23.83
C ALA A 17 21.09 -17.12 -22.60
N ALA A 18 22.31 -17.08 -22.06
CA ALA A 18 22.66 -17.80 -20.83
C ALA A 18 21.83 -17.34 -19.63
N LEU A 19 21.57 -16.03 -19.49
CA LEU A 19 20.68 -15.49 -18.46
C LEU A 19 19.22 -15.90 -18.69
N ALA A 20 18.76 -15.98 -19.95
CA ALA A 20 17.41 -16.46 -20.27
C ALA A 20 17.23 -17.95 -19.91
N PHE A 21 18.29 -18.77 -19.99
CA PHE A 21 18.28 -20.18 -19.56
C PHE A 21 18.21 -20.35 -18.03
N ILE A 22 18.61 -19.35 -17.24
CA ILE A 22 18.55 -19.39 -15.77
C ILE A 22 17.12 -19.08 -15.25
N GLY A 23 16.21 -18.65 -16.12
CA GLY A 23 14.84 -18.28 -15.75
C GLY A 23 14.77 -16.90 -15.08
N GLN A 24 13.61 -16.23 -15.20
CA GLN A 24 13.40 -14.98 -14.46
C GLN A 24 13.15 -15.31 -12.98
N PRO A 25 13.72 -14.53 -12.04
CA PRO A 25 13.50 -14.73 -10.62
C PRO A 25 12.00 -14.66 -10.29
N THR A 26 11.56 -15.59 -9.44
CA THR A 26 10.17 -15.69 -8.98
C THR A 26 9.89 -14.71 -7.84
N LEU A 27 8.61 -14.53 -7.49
CA LEU A 27 8.24 -13.78 -6.29
C LEU A 27 8.87 -14.37 -5.02
N GLN A 28 8.99 -15.69 -4.95
CA GLN A 28 9.60 -16.38 -3.83
C GLN A 28 11.10 -16.02 -3.70
N ASP A 29 11.84 -16.00 -4.81
CA ASP A 29 13.24 -15.60 -4.82
C ASP A 29 13.42 -14.16 -4.33
N HIS A 30 12.52 -13.25 -4.74
CA HIS A 30 12.53 -11.87 -4.28
C HIS A 30 12.21 -11.72 -2.79
N LEU A 31 11.28 -12.52 -2.27
CA LEU A 31 10.93 -12.54 -0.85
C LEU A 31 12.10 -13.02 0.00
N GLU A 32 12.78 -14.08 -0.43
CA GLU A 32 13.96 -14.62 0.25
C GLU A 32 15.12 -13.62 0.23
N ALA A 33 15.42 -13.05 -0.95
CA ALA A 33 16.50 -12.09 -1.11
C ALA A 33 16.29 -10.80 -0.29
N ARG A 34 15.04 -10.38 -0.06
CA ARG A 34 14.70 -9.12 0.60
C ARG A 34 14.10 -9.28 2.00
N GLY A 35 13.99 -10.50 2.52
CA GLY A 35 13.28 -10.80 3.76
C GLY A 35 13.74 -9.98 4.95
N ALA A 36 15.05 -9.80 5.12
CA ALA A 36 15.63 -9.00 6.20
C ALA A 36 15.32 -7.50 6.08
N GLU A 37 15.43 -6.94 4.86
CA GLU A 37 15.07 -5.54 4.57
C GLU A 37 13.59 -5.28 4.87
N LEU A 38 12.71 -6.16 4.37
CA LEU A 38 11.26 -6.03 4.55
C LEU A 38 10.86 -6.17 6.02
N SER A 39 11.46 -7.12 6.75
CA SER A 39 11.20 -7.30 8.19
C SER A 39 11.68 -6.10 9.01
N THR A 40 12.81 -5.50 8.64
CA THR A 40 13.32 -4.28 9.29
C THR A 40 12.35 -3.11 9.11
N LYS A 41 11.80 -2.92 7.91
CA LYS A 41 10.81 -1.87 7.63
C LYS A 41 9.49 -2.07 8.37
N LEU A 42 9.04 -3.32 8.51
CA LEU A 42 7.86 -3.65 9.31
C LEU A 42 8.11 -3.38 10.79
N ALA A 43 9.28 -3.77 11.31
CA ALA A 43 9.66 -3.54 12.69
C ALA A 43 9.82 -2.05 13.03
N SER A 44 10.33 -1.22 12.11
CA SER A 44 10.45 0.22 12.31
C SER A 44 9.12 0.97 12.21
N ARG A 45 8.06 0.30 11.71
CA ARG A 45 6.72 0.86 11.48
C ARG A 45 6.69 2.10 10.59
N GLU A 46 7.72 2.28 9.75
CA GLU A 46 7.82 3.42 8.82
C GLU A 46 6.78 3.37 7.70
N ILE A 47 6.23 2.19 7.42
CA ILE A 47 5.23 1.95 6.38
C ILE A 47 3.78 1.95 6.91
N HIS A 48 3.60 2.00 8.23
CA HIS A 48 2.27 1.99 8.88
C HIS A 48 1.73 3.41 8.99
N LEU A 49 0.78 3.78 8.13
CA LEU A 49 0.10 5.08 8.14
C LEU A 49 -0.92 5.15 9.27
N ASP A 50 -0.91 6.23 10.03
CA ASP A 50 -1.95 6.45 11.04
C ASP A 50 -3.31 6.69 10.37
N PRO A 51 -4.45 6.28 10.97
CA PRO A 51 -5.77 6.59 10.44
C PRO A 51 -6.00 8.06 10.12
N ALA A 52 -5.46 8.98 10.95
CA ALA A 52 -5.56 10.41 10.70
C ALA A 52 -4.78 10.85 9.47
N GLU A 53 -3.61 10.26 9.23
CA GLU A 53 -2.85 10.51 8.00
C GLU A 53 -3.62 10.05 6.76
N LEU A 54 -4.20 8.85 6.81
CA LEU A 54 -5.04 8.34 5.73
C LEU A 54 -6.24 9.26 5.48
N ASN A 55 -6.92 9.71 6.54
CA ASN A 55 -8.07 10.60 6.39
C ASN A 55 -7.70 11.94 5.72
N VAL A 56 -6.53 12.51 6.04
CA VAL A 56 -6.01 13.68 5.30
C VAL A 56 -5.82 13.37 3.81
N LEU A 57 -5.22 12.21 3.50
CA LEU A 57 -4.96 11.81 2.11
C LEU A 57 -6.25 11.55 1.31
N LEU A 58 -7.30 11.00 1.94
CA LEU A 58 -8.61 10.80 1.30
C LEU A 58 -9.24 12.10 0.81
N HIS A 59 -8.94 13.21 1.49
CA HIS A 59 -9.47 14.54 1.17
C HIS A 59 -8.50 15.38 0.30
N ASP A 60 -7.32 14.85 -0.03
CA ASP A 60 -6.36 15.51 -0.90
C ASP A 60 -6.55 15.07 -2.36
N PRO A 61 -7.09 15.93 -3.25
CA PRO A 61 -7.30 15.57 -4.66
C PRO A 61 -5.99 15.35 -5.44
N GLN A 62 -4.83 15.71 -4.87
CA GLN A 62 -3.52 15.42 -5.48
C GLN A 62 -2.99 14.04 -5.09
N SER A 63 -3.53 13.44 -4.02
CA SER A 63 -3.15 12.12 -3.56
C SER A 63 -3.84 11.06 -4.41
N ARG A 64 -3.05 10.38 -5.24
CA ARG A 64 -3.54 9.21 -5.99
C ARG A 64 -3.49 8.01 -5.06
N LEU A 65 -4.63 7.63 -4.51
CA LEU A 65 -4.72 6.49 -3.59
C LEU A 65 -5.23 5.24 -4.31
N GLN A 66 -4.65 4.10 -3.95
CA GLN A 66 -5.24 2.79 -4.17
C GLN A 66 -5.38 2.12 -2.82
N LEU A 67 -6.60 2.13 -2.29
CA LEU A 67 -6.96 1.46 -1.06
C LEU A 67 -7.27 -0.01 -1.37
N LEU A 68 -6.53 -0.91 -0.75
CA LEU A 68 -6.49 -2.32 -1.09
C LEU A 68 -6.88 -3.14 0.15
N ASP A 69 -8.14 -3.53 0.25
CA ASP A 69 -8.66 -4.31 1.37
C ASP A 69 -8.44 -5.81 1.11
N VAL A 70 -7.71 -6.48 2.00
CA VAL A 70 -7.33 -7.90 1.83
C VAL A 70 -8.25 -8.87 2.55
N ARG A 71 -9.32 -8.36 3.19
CA ARG A 71 -10.27 -9.17 3.95
C ARG A 71 -11.18 -9.99 3.05
N SER A 72 -11.95 -10.89 3.68
CA SER A 72 -12.98 -11.65 2.99
C SER A 72 -14.06 -10.72 2.43
N GLU A 73 -14.82 -11.23 1.46
CA GLU A 73 -15.94 -10.48 0.86
C GLU A 73 -17.01 -10.12 1.91
N GLY A 74 -17.27 -11.02 2.86
CA GLY A 74 -18.24 -10.77 3.94
C GLY A 74 -17.82 -9.59 4.82
N GLU A 75 -16.57 -9.56 5.26
CA GLU A 75 -16.03 -8.47 6.09
C GLU A 75 -16.01 -7.13 5.34
N PHE A 76 -15.63 -7.16 4.06
CA PHE A 76 -15.64 -6.00 3.19
C PHE A 76 -17.07 -5.45 2.99
N ASN A 77 -18.05 -6.33 2.77
CA ASN A 77 -19.45 -5.93 2.62
C ASN A 77 -20.07 -5.38 3.90
N LEU A 78 -19.64 -5.87 5.08
CA LEU A 78 -20.06 -5.31 6.37
C LEU A 78 -19.65 -3.84 6.47
N PHE A 79 -18.38 -3.55 6.22
CA PHE A 79 -17.84 -2.20 6.23
C PHE A 79 -16.52 -2.16 5.48
N HIS A 80 -16.27 -1.09 4.73
CA HIS A 80 -14.96 -0.76 4.20
C HIS A 80 -14.80 0.76 4.11
N ILE A 81 -13.54 1.22 4.10
CA ILE A 81 -13.21 2.63 3.86
C ILE A 81 -13.66 3.01 2.44
N LYS A 82 -14.13 4.24 2.27
CA LYS A 82 -14.62 4.75 0.99
C LYS A 82 -13.59 4.56 -0.12
N ASP A 83 -14.06 4.10 -1.28
CA ASP A 83 -13.27 3.82 -2.48
C ASP A 83 -12.20 2.69 -2.32
N ALA A 84 -12.29 1.91 -1.24
CA ALA A 84 -11.50 0.68 -1.12
C ALA A 84 -11.89 -0.36 -2.15
N HIS A 85 -10.88 -1.03 -2.70
CA HIS A 85 -11.05 -2.18 -3.57
C HIS A 85 -10.58 -3.43 -2.85
N ARG A 86 -11.44 -4.46 -2.84
CA ARG A 86 -11.06 -5.76 -2.30
C ARG A 86 -10.09 -6.47 -3.24
N ILE A 87 -8.99 -6.96 -2.68
CA ILE A 87 -8.02 -7.88 -3.32
C ILE A 87 -7.79 -9.08 -2.38
N THR A 88 -7.24 -10.19 -2.87
CA THR A 88 -6.91 -11.33 -1.99
C THR A 88 -5.40 -11.50 -1.88
N LEU A 89 -4.93 -12.03 -0.74
CA LEU A 89 -3.51 -12.42 -0.60
C LEU A 89 -3.10 -13.44 -1.67
N GLU A 90 -4.00 -14.36 -2.03
CA GLU A 90 -3.81 -15.29 -3.14
C GLU A 90 -3.57 -14.56 -4.46
N SER A 91 -4.41 -13.57 -4.80
CA SER A 91 -4.24 -12.77 -6.03
C SER A 91 -2.90 -12.03 -6.08
N LEU A 92 -2.33 -11.65 -4.94
CA LEU A 92 -1.01 -11.02 -4.84
C LEU A 92 0.13 -12.01 -5.03
N ARG A 93 -0.06 -13.29 -4.70
CA ARG A 93 0.94 -14.34 -4.88
C ARG A 93 0.99 -14.84 -6.33
N GLU A 94 -0.17 -14.90 -6.98
CA GLU A 94 -0.32 -15.49 -8.32
C GLU A 94 0.06 -14.56 -9.47
N GLY A 95 0.08 -13.24 -9.26
CA GLY A 95 0.46 -12.30 -10.30
C GLY A 95 -0.12 -10.90 -10.12
N PRO A 96 -0.28 -10.13 -11.21
CA PRO A 96 -0.79 -8.77 -11.12
C PRO A 96 -2.26 -8.81 -10.64
N PRO A 97 -2.58 -8.22 -9.48
CA PRO A 97 -3.93 -8.28 -8.93
C PRO A 97 -4.91 -7.49 -9.81
N LYS A 98 -6.20 -7.74 -9.60
CA LYS A 98 -7.30 -6.90 -10.10
C LYS A 98 -7.94 -6.20 -8.90
N PRO A 99 -8.00 -4.85 -8.85
CA PRO A 99 -7.52 -3.91 -9.86
C PRO A 99 -5.99 -3.93 -10.00
N ARG A 100 -5.50 -3.56 -11.19
CA ARG A 100 -4.05 -3.43 -11.43
C ARG A 100 -3.48 -2.30 -10.58
N PHE A 101 -2.28 -2.51 -10.08
CA PHE A 101 -1.53 -1.48 -9.37
C PHE A 101 -1.14 -0.33 -10.31
N ASP A 102 -1.49 0.89 -9.94
CA ASP A 102 -1.04 2.12 -10.58
C ASP A 102 0.37 2.45 -10.06
N PRO A 103 1.39 2.49 -10.92
CA PRO A 103 2.76 2.85 -10.52
C PRO A 103 2.90 4.25 -9.93
N LYS A 104 1.91 5.12 -10.11
CA LYS A 104 1.88 6.50 -9.59
C LYS A 104 1.00 6.65 -8.34
N ALA A 105 0.28 5.61 -7.93
CA ALA A 105 -0.58 5.69 -6.75
C ALA A 105 0.13 5.20 -5.49
N LEU A 106 -0.18 5.84 -4.36
CA LEU A 106 0.09 5.31 -3.02
C LEU A 106 -0.83 4.10 -2.79
N LYS A 107 -0.24 2.94 -2.55
CA LYS A 107 -0.97 1.68 -2.32
C LYS A 107 -1.07 1.45 -0.83
N ILE A 108 -2.28 1.38 -0.30
CA ILE A 108 -2.53 1.28 1.14
C ILE A 108 -3.26 -0.03 1.40
N PHE A 109 -2.56 -0.97 2.00
CA PHE A 109 -3.10 -2.28 2.36
C PHE A 109 -3.88 -2.19 3.67
N ILE A 110 -5.08 -2.73 3.66
CA ILE A 110 -6.06 -2.66 4.75
C ILE A 110 -6.50 -4.08 5.10
N ALA A 111 -6.48 -4.40 6.38
CA ALA A 111 -7.06 -5.62 6.94
C ALA A 111 -7.79 -5.31 8.25
N GLN A 112 -8.29 -6.34 8.94
CA GLN A 112 -8.98 -6.13 10.22
C GLN A 112 -8.02 -5.51 11.25
N GLY A 113 -6.85 -6.14 11.39
CA GLY A 113 -5.66 -5.58 12.05
C GLY A 113 -4.52 -5.39 11.05
N GLU A 114 -3.27 -5.50 11.52
CA GLU A 114 -2.08 -5.24 10.69
C GLU A 114 -1.52 -6.49 10.02
N ARG A 115 -1.75 -7.69 10.55
CA ARG A 115 -1.03 -8.91 10.16
C ARG A 115 -1.18 -9.26 8.67
N GLU A 116 -2.41 -9.34 8.18
CA GLU A 116 -2.70 -9.68 6.79
C GLU A 116 -2.30 -8.53 5.85
N ALA A 117 -2.42 -7.28 6.30
CA ALA A 117 -2.00 -6.11 5.54
C ALA A 117 -0.46 -6.04 5.41
N ASP A 118 0.28 -6.40 6.46
CA ASP A 118 1.73 -6.53 6.47
C ASP A 118 2.20 -7.60 5.48
N GLU A 119 1.49 -8.74 5.43
CA GLU A 119 1.77 -9.79 4.44
C GLU A 119 1.51 -9.30 3.02
N ALA A 120 0.37 -8.63 2.78
CA ALA A 120 0.05 -8.06 1.48
C ALA A 120 1.08 -7.02 1.02
N TRP A 121 1.49 -6.15 1.93
CA TRP A 121 2.57 -5.19 1.71
C TRP A 121 3.89 -5.87 1.35
N ARG A 122 4.24 -6.95 2.05
CA ARG A 122 5.46 -7.74 1.78
C ARG A 122 5.42 -8.34 0.38
N LEU A 123 4.31 -8.97 0.01
CA LEU A 123 4.11 -9.57 -1.32
C LEU A 123 4.22 -8.51 -2.43
N ALA A 124 3.50 -7.40 -2.29
CA ALA A 124 3.53 -6.33 -3.28
C ALA A 124 4.91 -5.68 -3.42
N THR A 125 5.60 -5.43 -2.31
CA THR A 125 6.94 -4.81 -2.30
C THR A 125 8.00 -5.76 -2.86
N ALA A 126 7.92 -7.06 -2.56
CA ALA A 126 8.80 -8.07 -3.14
C ALA A 126 8.58 -8.22 -4.65
N ALA A 127 7.33 -8.10 -5.12
CA ALA A 127 6.99 -8.01 -6.54
C ALA A 127 7.43 -6.70 -7.22
N GLY A 128 8.19 -5.83 -6.53
CA GLY A 128 8.77 -4.61 -7.09
C GLY A 128 7.87 -3.38 -7.04
N ASN A 129 6.70 -3.45 -6.39
CA ASN A 129 5.84 -2.29 -6.25
C ASN A 129 6.43 -1.28 -5.26
N ARG A 130 6.26 -0.01 -5.59
CA ARG A 130 6.71 1.13 -4.78
C ARG A 130 5.51 1.83 -4.15
N ASP A 131 5.82 2.72 -3.21
CA ASP A 131 4.84 3.58 -2.52
C ASP A 131 3.72 2.75 -1.87
N CYS A 132 4.13 1.62 -1.28
CA CYS A 132 3.27 0.67 -0.58
C CYS A 132 3.32 0.95 0.92
N TYR A 133 2.14 0.98 1.55
CA TYR A 133 1.91 1.31 2.94
C TYR A 133 0.84 0.39 3.55
N VAL A 134 0.76 0.36 4.88
CA VAL A 134 -0.23 -0.40 5.65
C VAL A 134 -1.04 0.58 6.49
N LEU A 135 -2.36 0.37 6.62
CA LEU A 135 -3.16 1.08 7.61
C LEU A 135 -2.81 0.61 9.02
N ALA A 136 -2.21 1.48 9.83
CA ALA A 136 -1.85 1.17 11.21
C ALA A 136 -3.11 0.84 12.03
N GLY A 137 -3.06 -0.27 12.76
CA GLY A 137 -4.18 -0.82 13.54
C GLY A 137 -5.37 -1.33 12.73
N GLY A 138 -5.28 -1.32 11.39
CA GLY A 138 -6.34 -1.83 10.50
C GLY A 138 -7.70 -1.14 10.67
N ILE A 139 -8.75 -1.87 10.28
CA ILE A 139 -10.14 -1.44 10.45
C ILE A 139 -10.52 -1.29 11.93
N ASP A 140 -9.93 -2.09 12.82
CA ASP A 140 -10.18 -2.00 14.27
C ASP A 140 -9.87 -0.60 14.80
N LEU A 141 -8.67 -0.07 14.49
CA LEU A 141 -8.30 1.27 14.93
C LEU A 141 -9.08 2.36 14.19
N TRP A 142 -9.35 2.17 12.89
CA TRP A 142 -10.16 3.11 12.12
C TRP A 142 -11.54 3.33 12.76
N LEU A 143 -12.23 2.25 13.12
CA LEU A 143 -13.52 2.30 13.78
C LEU A 143 -13.40 2.88 15.20
N ALA A 144 -12.38 2.49 15.96
CA ALA A 144 -12.16 3.06 17.28
C ALA A 144 -12.04 4.58 17.22
N VAL A 145 -11.33 5.13 16.24
CA VAL A 145 -11.15 6.59 16.08
C VAL A 145 -12.42 7.26 15.56
N TYR A 146 -12.98 6.79 14.44
CA TYR A 146 -14.00 7.54 13.70
C TYR A 146 -15.44 7.14 13.96
N ARG A 147 -15.68 5.92 14.47
CA ARG A 147 -17.00 5.49 14.92
C ARG A 147 -17.17 5.70 16.41
N ASP A 148 -16.17 5.30 17.20
CA ASP A 148 -16.28 5.23 18.66
C ASP A 148 -15.66 6.47 19.36
N GLY A 149 -14.99 7.35 18.63
CA GLY A 149 -14.43 8.60 19.16
C GLY A 149 -13.18 8.44 20.02
N HIS A 150 -12.53 7.27 19.99
CA HIS A 150 -11.31 6.97 20.75
C HIS A 150 -10.07 7.57 20.08
N ILE A 151 -9.99 8.90 20.01
CA ILE A 151 -8.91 9.64 19.32
C ILE A 151 -7.49 9.33 19.83
N ASN A 152 -7.35 8.82 21.06
CA ASN A 152 -6.07 8.48 21.68
C ASN A 152 -5.69 6.99 21.55
N ALA A 153 -6.53 6.17 20.91
CA ALA A 153 -6.26 4.74 20.72
C ALA A 153 -4.93 4.54 19.97
N GLN A 154 -4.04 3.70 20.50
CA GLN A 154 -2.72 3.53 19.90
C GLN A 154 -2.75 2.43 18.84
N PRO A 155 -2.08 2.62 17.70
CA PRO A 155 -1.89 1.54 16.74
C PRO A 155 -0.97 0.48 17.33
N GLY A 156 -1.32 -0.78 17.19
CA GLY A 156 -0.46 -1.87 17.60
C GLY A 156 -0.95 -3.24 17.14
N PRO A 157 -0.07 -4.25 17.14
CA PRO A 157 -0.40 -5.61 16.73
C PRO A 157 -1.39 -6.31 17.68
N ALA A 158 -1.73 -5.68 18.80
CA ALA A 158 -2.67 -6.18 19.81
C ALA A 158 -4.15 -5.85 19.51
N ALA A 159 -4.46 -5.23 18.36
CA ALA A 159 -5.85 -5.15 17.89
C ALA A 159 -6.42 -6.59 17.85
N THR A 160 -7.54 -6.81 18.53
CA THR A 160 -8.06 -8.15 18.84
C THR A 160 -8.45 -8.95 17.59
N GLY A 161 -8.52 -8.32 16.41
CA GLY A 161 -9.00 -8.94 15.17
C GLY A 161 -10.47 -9.36 15.28
N GLN A 162 -11.17 -8.84 16.29
CA GLN A 162 -12.55 -9.18 16.54
C GLN A 162 -13.43 -8.30 15.66
N LEU A 163 -14.26 -8.94 14.84
CA LEU A 163 -15.17 -8.22 13.98
C LEU A 163 -16.10 -7.33 14.79
N ALA A 164 -16.04 -6.04 14.50
CA ALA A 164 -16.97 -5.09 15.07
C ALA A 164 -18.40 -5.44 14.65
N SER A 165 -19.36 -5.20 15.54
CA SER A 165 -20.77 -5.45 15.23
C SER A 165 -21.31 -4.36 14.30
N PHE A 166 -21.99 -4.78 13.24
CA PHE A 166 -22.70 -3.91 12.31
C PHE A 166 -24.18 -4.31 12.26
N THR A 167 -25.06 -3.33 12.16
CA THR A 167 -26.51 -3.55 12.05
C THR A 167 -26.92 -4.02 10.66
N ALA A 168 -26.12 -3.72 9.63
CA ALA A 168 -26.34 -4.14 8.25
C ALA A 168 -25.01 -4.12 7.47
N ALA A 169 -24.98 -4.82 6.33
CA ALA A 169 -23.84 -4.81 5.40
C ALA A 169 -23.94 -3.58 4.47
N LEU A 170 -23.60 -2.41 5.00
CA LEU A 170 -23.69 -1.14 4.25
C LEU A 170 -22.40 -0.78 3.51
N GLY A 171 -21.30 -1.50 3.75
CA GLY A 171 -20.01 -1.22 3.12
C GLY A 171 -19.52 0.19 3.41
N ASP A 172 -19.25 0.96 2.35
CA ASP A 172 -18.79 2.36 2.41
C ASP A 172 -19.89 3.40 2.66
N ARG A 173 -21.15 2.97 2.86
CA ARG A 173 -22.26 3.91 3.10
C ARG A 173 -22.39 4.35 4.56
N TYR A 174 -21.59 3.78 5.45
CA TYR A 174 -21.47 4.30 6.81
C TYR A 174 -20.80 5.68 6.82
N PRO A 175 -21.23 6.63 7.66
CA PRO A 175 -20.65 7.98 7.69
C PRO A 175 -19.16 7.98 8.07
N TYR A 176 -18.71 6.97 8.81
CA TYR A 176 -17.31 6.78 9.19
C TYR A 176 -16.48 6.01 8.14
N ALA A 177 -17.04 5.71 6.96
CA ALA A 177 -16.25 5.18 5.82
C ALA A 177 -15.44 6.27 5.12
N LEU A 178 -15.94 7.51 5.13
CA LEU A 178 -15.21 8.73 4.78
C LEU A 178 -15.55 9.79 5.85
N PRO A 179 -14.82 9.78 6.99
CA PRO A 179 -14.99 10.77 8.05
C PRO A 179 -14.74 12.18 7.54
N ASP A 180 -15.22 13.19 8.27
CA ASP A 180 -14.93 14.57 7.91
C ASP A 180 -13.41 14.87 7.93
N ALA A 181 -12.94 15.73 7.03
CA ALA A 181 -11.54 16.12 6.96
C ALA A 181 -11.00 16.70 8.28
N HIS A 182 -11.82 17.45 9.02
CA HIS A 182 -11.42 18.05 10.30
C HIS A 182 -11.18 17.00 11.39
N ALA A 183 -11.84 15.85 11.33
CA ALA A 183 -11.65 14.76 12.30
C ALA A 183 -10.20 14.22 12.27
N ALA A 184 -9.45 14.41 11.18
CA ALA A 184 -8.04 14.05 11.15
C ALA A 184 -7.18 14.92 12.09
N HIS A 185 -7.56 16.18 12.31
CA HIS A 185 -6.77 17.12 13.12
C HIS A 185 -6.97 16.92 14.63
N GLU A 186 -7.97 16.16 15.04
CA GLU A 186 -8.22 15.83 16.44
C GLU A 186 -7.23 14.82 17.01
N ARG A 187 -6.50 14.11 16.13
CA ARG A 187 -5.52 13.09 16.49
C ARG A 187 -4.13 13.50 16.01
N ALA A 188 -3.15 13.44 16.91
CA ALA A 188 -1.75 13.69 16.56
C ALA A 188 -1.16 12.50 15.78
N PHE A 189 -0.51 12.78 14.65
CA PHE A 189 0.23 11.78 13.87
C PHE A 189 1.48 12.39 13.23
N LYS A 190 2.39 11.53 12.77
CA LYS A 190 3.57 11.91 11.99
C LYS A 190 3.38 11.47 10.55
N GLU A 191 3.49 12.40 9.60
CA GLU A 191 3.42 12.09 8.17
C GLU A 191 4.55 11.12 7.76
N LYS A 192 4.18 10.07 7.04
CA LYS A 192 5.05 9.01 6.49
C LYS A 192 4.84 8.83 4.99
N ALA A 193 3.65 9.10 4.48
CA ALA A 193 3.33 9.03 3.07
C ALA A 193 4.07 10.14 2.30
N LYS A 194 4.92 9.75 1.35
CA LYS A 194 5.61 10.70 0.49
C LYS A 194 4.65 11.13 -0.61
N ARG A 195 3.95 12.26 -0.40
CA ARG A 195 3.09 12.88 -1.41
C ARG A 195 3.89 13.12 -2.69
N LEU A 196 3.27 12.86 -3.85
CA LEU A 196 3.83 13.26 -5.14
C LEU A 196 3.97 14.79 -5.12
N THR A 197 5.17 15.31 -4.94
CA THR A 197 5.41 16.74 -5.08
C THR A 197 5.14 17.16 -6.52
N LYS A 198 4.54 18.34 -6.71
CA LYS A 198 4.49 18.97 -8.05
C LYS A 198 5.90 18.97 -8.63
N ALA A 199 6.04 18.59 -9.89
CA ALA A 199 7.17 19.07 -10.69
C ALA A 199 7.25 20.58 -10.46
N ALA A 200 8.43 21.07 -10.04
CA ALA A 200 8.65 22.48 -9.78
C ALA A 200 8.08 23.28 -10.97
N LYS A 201 7.25 24.29 -10.69
CA LYS A 201 6.86 25.26 -11.73
C LYS A 201 8.16 25.70 -12.41
N PRO A 202 8.30 25.63 -13.75
CA PRO A 202 9.46 26.24 -14.37
C PRO A 202 9.48 27.69 -13.93
N ALA A 203 10.56 28.08 -13.26
CA ALA A 203 10.80 29.47 -12.91
C ALA A 203 10.76 30.23 -14.23
N GLY A 204 9.73 31.05 -14.42
CA GLY A 204 9.58 31.88 -15.59
C GLY A 204 10.82 32.77 -15.71
N GLY A 205 11.67 32.44 -16.67
CA GLY A 205 12.90 33.14 -16.98
C GLY A 205 12.95 33.47 -18.47
N CYS A 206 12.91 34.78 -18.74
CA CYS A 206 13.28 35.51 -19.96
C CYS A 206 12.43 35.42 -21.25
N GLY A 207 12.17 36.62 -21.79
CA GLY A 207 11.75 36.94 -23.15
C GLY A 207 10.43 37.73 -23.16
N GLY A 208 10.36 39.02 -23.46
CA GLY A 208 11.32 40.02 -23.95
C GLY A 208 10.64 41.40 -23.96
#